data_AF-A0A957M4C0-F1
#
_entry.id   AF-A0A957M4C0-F1
#
_cell.length_a   1.000
_cell.length_b   1.000
_cell.length_c   1.000
_cell.angle_alpha   90.00
_cell.angle_beta   90.00
_cell.angle_gamma   90.00
#
_symmetry.space_group_name_H-M   'P 1'
#
loop_
_entity.id
_entity.type
_entity.pdbx_description
1 polymer ?
#
loop_
_entity_poly.entity_id
_entity_poly.type
_entity_poly.pdbx_seq_one_letter_code
_entity_poly.pdbx_strand_id
1 'polypeptide(L)'
;LWARRRPPTHGRLLLGAVAPLWRRRGIGAQLLHQVLRHAQEERGTGLACGPYAPDSAAARLMERFGAQPMQRYHLYEWNAW
;
A
#
# COMPACT_ATOMS: atom_id res chain seq x y z
N LEU A 1 26.17 -1.28 -15.61
CA LEU A 1 25.26 -2.40 -15.23
C LEU A 1 24.32 -1.94 -14.13
N TRP A 2 23.23 -1.24 -14.47
CA TRP A 2 22.31 -0.69 -13.48
C TRP A 2 21.08 -1.61 -13.36
N ALA A 3 20.87 -2.13 -12.15
CA ALA A 3 19.88 -3.14 -11.74
C ALA A 3 20.27 -4.62 -11.98
N ARG A 4 20.91 -5.24 -10.97
CA ARG A 4 20.78 -6.68 -10.74
C ARG A 4 19.30 -6.98 -10.47
N ARG A 5 18.68 -7.82 -11.29
CA ARG A 5 17.33 -8.35 -11.05
C ARG A 5 17.36 -9.27 -9.82
N ARG A 6 17.16 -8.69 -8.64
CA ARG A 6 16.75 -9.46 -7.48
C ARG A 6 15.25 -9.74 -7.64
N PRO A 7 14.80 -11.00 -7.60
CA PRO A 7 13.38 -11.28 -7.58
C PRO A 7 12.75 -10.54 -6.39
N PRO A 8 11.61 -9.87 -6.60
CA PRO A 8 10.95 -9.13 -5.53
C PRO A 8 10.56 -10.10 -4.42
N THR A 9 11.01 -9.82 -3.20
CA THR A 9 10.69 -10.62 -2.02
C THR A 9 9.31 -10.25 -1.43
N HIS A 10 8.58 -9.31 -2.03
CA HIS A 10 7.29 -8.85 -1.53
C HIS A 10 6.38 -8.48 -2.70
N GLY A 11 5.09 -8.78 -2.57
CA GLY A 11 4.06 -8.24 -3.47
C GLY A 11 3.92 -6.74 -3.26
N ARG A 12 3.29 -6.04 -4.21
CA ARG A 12 3.01 -4.60 -4.09
C ARG A 12 1.53 -4.33 -4.29
N LEU A 13 0.91 -3.65 -3.32
CA LEU A 13 -0.43 -3.08 -3.49
C LEU A 13 -0.32 -1.82 -4.36
N LEU A 14 -0.78 -1.90 -5.60
CA LEU A 14 -0.67 -0.80 -6.57
C LEU A 14 -1.74 0.28 -6.37
N LEU A 15 -2.97 -0.12 -6.06
CA LEU A 15 -4.10 0.79 -5.92
C LEU A 15 -5.15 0.22 -4.97
N GLY A 16 -5.75 1.09 -4.16
CA GLY A 16 -6.93 0.79 -3.37
C GLY A 16 -7.71 2.07 -3.11
N ALA A 17 -9.00 2.07 -3.49
CA ALA A 17 -9.84 3.25 -3.37
C ALA A 17 -11.26 2.87 -2.94
N VAL A 18 -11.84 3.72 -2.11
CA VAL A 18 -13.27 3.71 -1.79
C VAL A 18 -13.79 5.11 -2.04
N ALA A 19 -14.79 5.22 -2.91
CA ALA A 19 -15.45 6.49 -3.23
C ALA A 19 -15.94 7.18 -1.93
N PRO A 20 -15.80 8.51 -1.78
CA PRO A 20 -16.09 9.21 -0.53
C PRO A 20 -17.46 8.88 0.08
N LEU A 21 -18.50 8.80 -0.75
CA LEU A 21 -19.89 8.49 -0.34
C LEU A 21 -20.03 7.12 0.34
N TRP A 22 -19.11 6.19 0.06
CA TRP A 22 -19.15 4.81 0.53
C TRP A 22 -18.15 4.52 1.67
N ARG A 23 -17.40 5.52 2.13
CA ARG A 23 -16.42 5.36 3.22
C ARG A 23 -17.11 5.13 4.57
N ARG A 24 -16.33 4.64 5.54
CA ARG A 24 -16.77 4.32 6.93
C ARG A 24 -17.85 3.22 7.02
N ARG A 25 -17.95 2.38 5.99
CA ARG A 25 -18.85 1.22 5.92
C ARG A 25 -18.11 -0.12 5.91
N GLY A 26 -16.83 -0.13 6.27
CA GLY A 26 -16.00 -1.35 6.26
C GLY A 26 -15.48 -1.81 4.89
N ILE A 27 -15.94 -1.22 3.78
CA ILE A 27 -15.56 -1.63 2.40
C ILE A 27 -14.05 -1.71 2.19
N GLY A 28 -13.30 -0.67 2.60
CA GLY A 28 -11.84 -0.67 2.44
C GLY A 28 -11.14 -1.78 3.24
N ALA A 29 -11.67 -2.13 4.41
CA ALA A 29 -11.15 -3.23 5.22
C ALA A 29 -11.45 -4.59 4.58
N GLN A 30 -12.64 -4.77 4.02
CA GLN A 30 -13.01 -5.99 3.30
C GLN A 30 -12.14 -6.19 2.05
N LEU A 31 -11.93 -5.15 1.26
CA LEU A 31 -11.05 -5.19 0.09
C LEU A 31 -9.61 -5.54 0.50
N LEU A 32 -9.09 -4.91 1.56
CA LEU A 32 -7.74 -5.20 2.05
C LEU A 32 -7.61 -6.63 2.57
N HIS A 33 -8.62 -7.15 3.28
CA HIS A 33 -8.63 -8.54 3.73
C HIS A 33 -8.55 -9.52 2.56
N GLN A 34 -9.28 -9.26 1.47
CA GLN A 34 -9.22 -10.08 0.26
C GLN A 34 -7.84 -10.04 -0.40
N VAL A 35 -7.20 -8.87 -0.46
CA VAL A 35 -5.83 -8.71 -0.98
C VAL A 35 -4.84 -9.51 -0.13
N LEU A 36 -4.93 -9.43 1.20
CA LEU A 36 -4.05 -10.16 2.10
C LEU A 36 -4.24 -11.68 1.96
N ARG A 37 -5.48 -12.15 1.86
CA ARG A 37 -5.79 -13.56 1.61
C ARG A 37 -5.15 -14.05 0.31
N HIS A 38 -5.33 -13.30 -0.78
CA HIS A 38 -4.72 -13.62 -2.07
C HIS A 38 -3.18 -13.66 -1.99
N ALA A 39 -2.55 -12.70 -1.28
CA ALA A 39 -1.09 -12.69 -1.12
C ALA A 39 -0.55 -13.88 -0.30
N GLN A 40 -1.32 -14.38 0.67
CA GLN A 40 -0.97 -15.58 1.43
C GLN A 40 -1.03 -16.84 0.55
N GLU A 41 -2.04 -16.96 -0.32
CA GLU A 41 -2.19 -18.08 -1.27
C GLU A 41 -1.00 -18.16 -2.25
N GLU A 42 -0.46 -17.01 -2.67
CA GLU A 42 0.69 -16.90 -3.57
C GLU A 42 2.07 -17.16 -2.91
N ARG A 43 2.10 -17.64 -1.65
CA ARG A 43 3.33 -17.81 -0.82
C ARG A 43 4.18 -16.54 -0.71
N GLY A 44 3.57 -15.37 -0.86
CA GLY A 44 4.27 -14.09 -0.79
C GLY A 44 4.76 -13.79 0.63
N THR A 45 6.04 -13.42 0.77
CA THR A 45 6.68 -13.10 2.06
C THR A 45 6.27 -11.73 2.65
N GLY A 46 5.34 -11.02 2.00
CA GLY A 46 4.68 -9.83 2.52
C GLY A 46 4.23 -8.87 1.41
N LEU A 47 3.57 -7.78 1.79
CA LEU A 47 3.00 -6.78 0.88
C LEU A 47 3.59 -5.40 1.19
N ALA A 48 4.25 -4.80 0.21
CA ALA A 48 4.64 -3.41 0.24
C ALA A 48 3.48 -2.52 -0.24
N CYS A 49 3.26 -1.40 0.44
CA CYS A 49 2.16 -0.49 0.16
C CYS A 49 2.58 0.98 0.37
N GLY A 50 1.95 1.90 -0.37
CA GLY A 50 2.27 3.33 -0.35
C GLY A 50 3.03 3.82 -1.59
N PRO A 51 3.51 5.08 -1.57
CA PRO A 51 3.51 6.01 -0.44
C PRO A 51 2.11 6.48 -0.02
N TYR A 52 1.97 6.83 1.26
CA TYR A 52 0.76 7.45 1.80
C TYR A 52 1.10 8.82 2.38
N ALA A 53 0.21 9.79 2.21
CA ALA A 53 0.29 11.03 2.97
C ALA A 53 0.19 10.72 4.47
N PRO A 54 0.96 11.42 5.32
CA PRO A 54 0.81 11.35 6.77
C PRO A 54 -0.65 11.55 7.18
N ASP A 55 -1.10 10.80 8.19
CA ASP A 55 -2.47 10.89 8.74
C ASP A 55 -3.62 10.68 7.74
N SER A 56 -3.33 10.12 6.56
CA SER A 56 -4.37 9.77 5.60
C SER A 56 -5.24 8.62 6.12
N ALA A 57 -6.47 8.53 5.62
CA ALA A 57 -7.35 7.41 5.92
C ALA A 57 -6.75 6.05 5.47
N ALA A 58 -5.94 6.07 4.41
CA ALA A 58 -5.21 4.91 3.93
C ALA A 58 -4.10 4.50 4.92
N ALA A 59 -3.28 5.44 5.38
CA ALA A 59 -2.24 5.17 6.38
C ALA A 59 -2.80 4.53 7.65
N ARG A 60 -3.85 5.14 8.25
CA ARG A 60 -4.54 4.57 9.43
C ARG A 60 -5.15 3.20 9.17
N LEU A 61 -5.67 2.96 7.98
CA LEU A 61 -6.20 1.64 7.62
C LEU A 61 -5.09 0.60 7.58
N MET A 62 -3.96 0.91 6.96
CA MET A 62 -2.83 -0.01 6.84
C MET A 62 -2.22 -0.32 8.21
N GLU A 63 -2.04 0.68 9.08
CA GLU A 63 -1.56 0.49 10.46
C GLU A 63 -2.46 -0.46 11.26
N ARG A 64 -3.79 -0.32 11.15
CA ARG A 64 -4.75 -1.25 11.79
C ARG A 64 -4.63 -2.69 11.28
N PHE A 65 -4.10 -2.88 10.09
CA PHE A 65 -3.84 -4.20 9.50
C PHE A 65 -2.38 -4.66 9.73
N GLY A 66 -1.64 -3.99 10.60
CA GLY A 66 -0.30 -4.38 11.00
C GLY A 66 0.81 -3.90 10.06
N ALA A 67 0.52 -3.02 9.10
CA ALA A 67 1.56 -2.41 8.29
C ALA A 67 2.46 -1.52 9.17
N GLN A 68 3.77 -1.61 8.95
CA GLN A 68 4.76 -0.79 9.63
C GLN A 68 5.41 0.19 8.65
N PRO A 69 5.65 1.45 9.04
CA PRO A 69 6.42 2.39 8.23
C PRO A 69 7.85 1.88 8.02
N MET A 70 8.21 1.56 6.76
CA MET A 70 9.57 1.12 6.41
C MET A 70 10.40 2.20 5.73
N GLN A 71 9.74 3.14 5.04
CA GLN A 71 10.41 4.16 4.24
C GLN A 71 9.60 5.47 4.22
N ARG A 72 10.32 6.60 4.21
CA ARG A 72 9.76 7.94 3.99
C ARG A 72 10.28 8.49 2.67
N TYR A 73 9.42 9.20 1.95
CA TYR A 73 9.73 9.77 0.65
C TYR A 73 9.57 11.29 0.72
N HIS A 74 10.53 12.01 0.15
CA HIS A 74 10.35 13.41 -0.21
C HIS A 74 9.90 13.43 -1.67
N LEU A 75 8.69 13.96 -1.90
CA LEU A 75 8.16 14.14 -3.24
C LEU A 75 8.68 15.48 -3.76
N TYR A 76 9.25 15.44 -4.95
CA TYR A 76 9.67 16.62 -5.69
C TYR A 76 8.79 16.73 -6.92
N GLU A 77 8.29 17.92 -7.19
CA GLU A 77 7.69 18.25 -8.47
C GLU A 77 8.65 19.18 -9.23
N TRP A 78 8.80 18.94 -10.52
CA TRP A 78 9.51 19.86 -11.38
C TRP A 78 8.58 21.04 -11.66
N ASN A 79 8.95 22.23 -11.17
CA ASN A 79 8.27 23.47 -11.52
C ASN A 79 9.05 24.15 -12.66
N ALA A 80 8.42 24.32 -13.81
CA ALA A 80 9.03 24.88 -15.02
C ALA A 80 8.77 26.39 -15.18
N TRP A 81 8.72 27.13 -14.06
CA TRP A 81 8.70 28.58 -14.08
C TRP A 81 10.12 29.13 -14.18
#